data_AF-A0A0S8DED2-F1
#
_entry.id   AF-A0A0S8DED2-F1
#
_cell.length_a   1.000
_cell.length_b   1.000
_cell.length_c   1.000
_cell.angle_alpha   90.00
_cell.angle_beta   90.00
_cell.angle_gamma   90.00
#
_symmetry.space_group_name_H-M   'P 1'
#
loop_
_entity.id
_entity.type
_entity.pdbx_description
1 polymer ?
#
loop_
_entity_poly.entity_id
_entity_poly.type
_entity_poly.pdbx_seq_one_letter_code
_entity_poly.pdbx_strand_id
1 'polypeptide(L)'
;GVCGACTITIDGVAQRACLTLAVAADGRDVRTVEGSTDNTGALSELQSAFRKHHALQCGFCTPGILMSCADFLTRVPDPDETQVREMLSGHLCRCTGYSNIVAAILDVAAGRKKDVADA
;
A
#
# COMPACT_ATOMS: atom_id res chain seq x y z
N GLY A 1 -16.32 -7.30 -4.22
CA GLY A 1 -14.99 -7.87 -3.90
C GLY A 1 -14.55 -7.32 -2.57
N VAL A 2 -14.30 -8.18 -1.57
CA VAL A 2 -14.15 -7.76 -0.16
C VAL A 2 -12.69 -7.73 0.30
N CYS A 3 -11.87 -8.71 -0.08
CA CYS A 3 -10.58 -8.95 0.56
C CYS A 3 -9.47 -7.93 0.27
N GLY A 4 -9.54 -7.18 -0.82
CA GLY A 4 -8.56 -6.13 -1.16
C GLY A 4 -7.25 -6.66 -1.77
N ALA A 5 -7.02 -7.97 -1.79
CA ALA A 5 -5.79 -8.56 -2.33
C ALA A 5 -5.57 -8.26 -3.83
N CYS A 6 -6.63 -7.96 -4.57
CA CYS A 6 -6.59 -7.60 -5.99
C CYS A 6 -6.39 -6.09 -6.26
N THR A 7 -6.03 -5.31 -5.24
CA THR A 7 -5.89 -3.86 -5.43
C THR A 7 -4.68 -3.53 -6.29
N ILE A 8 -4.93 -2.74 -7.33
CA ILE A 8 -3.97 -2.11 -8.23
C ILE A 8 -4.26 -0.61 -8.25
N THR A 9 -3.44 0.21 -8.90
CA THR A 9 -3.81 1.60 -9.18
C THR A 9 -4.15 1.76 -10.65
N ILE A 10 -5.23 2.50 -10.93
CA ILE A 10 -5.59 2.93 -12.28
C ILE A 10 -5.67 4.46 -12.25
N ASP A 11 -4.85 5.12 -13.07
CA ASP A 11 -4.61 6.57 -13.09
C ASP A 11 -4.26 7.11 -11.69
N GLY A 12 -3.37 6.40 -10.99
CA GLY A 12 -2.92 6.76 -9.64
C GLY A 12 -3.90 6.45 -8.50
N VAL A 13 -5.13 6.02 -8.79
CA VAL A 13 -6.15 5.73 -7.76
C VAL A 13 -6.24 4.24 -7.48
N ALA A 14 -6.18 3.83 -6.21
CA ALA A 14 -6.31 2.44 -5.80
C ALA A 14 -7.72 1.90 -6.10
N GLN A 15 -7.79 0.78 -6.84
CA GLN A 15 -9.03 0.16 -7.28
C GLN A 15 -8.97 -1.37 -7.17
N ARG A 16 -10.13 -1.99 -6.94
CA ARG A 16 -10.26 -3.46 -6.86
C ARG A 16 -10.33 -4.05 -8.27
N ALA A 17 -9.23 -4.63 -8.76
CA ALA A 17 -9.17 -5.18 -10.11
C ALA A 17 -10.25 -6.26 -10.36
N CYS A 18 -10.63 -7.04 -9.34
CA CYS A 18 -11.65 -8.09 -9.50
C CYS A 18 -13.07 -7.57 -9.77
N LEU A 19 -13.30 -6.26 -9.68
CA LEU A 19 -14.56 -5.60 -9.97
C LEU A 19 -14.46 -4.67 -11.19
N THR A 20 -13.32 -4.66 -11.87
CA THR A 20 -13.08 -3.83 -13.04
C THR A 20 -12.95 -4.75 -14.25
N LEU A 21 -13.79 -4.53 -15.26
CA LEU A 21 -13.63 -5.23 -16.54
C LEU A 21 -12.34 -4.76 -17.22
N ALA A 22 -11.59 -5.67 -17.85
CA ALA A 22 -10.34 -5.32 -18.52
C ALA A 22 -10.51 -4.22 -19.58
N VAL A 23 -11.60 -4.26 -20.36
CA VAL A 23 -11.91 -3.22 -21.37
C VAL A 23 -12.14 -1.83 -20.75
N ALA A 24 -12.55 -1.75 -19.48
CA ALA A 24 -12.70 -0.46 -18.79
C ALA A 24 -11.35 0.15 -18.37
N ALA A 25 -10.26 -0.60 -18.46
CA ALA A 25 -8.90 -0.13 -18.24
C ALA A 25 -8.16 0.21 -19.55
N ASP A 26 -8.81 0.08 -20.70
CA ASP A 26 -8.19 0.38 -21.99
C ASP A 26 -7.72 1.84 -22.07
N GLY A 27 -6.47 2.05 -22.49
CA GLY A 27 -5.83 3.37 -22.55
C GLY A 27 -5.49 4.04 -21.21
N ARG A 28 -5.66 3.38 -20.06
CA ARG A 28 -5.41 3.96 -18.72
C ARG A 28 -4.04 3.58 -18.15
N ASP A 29 -3.49 4.39 -17.24
CA ASP A 29 -2.24 4.05 -16.54
C ASP A 29 -2.54 3.00 -15.45
N VAL A 30 -2.08 1.77 -15.67
CA VAL A 30 -2.24 0.67 -14.70
C VAL A 30 -0.90 0.37 -14.05
N ARG A 31 -0.85 0.42 -12.72
CA ARG A 31 0.31 0.00 -11.93
C ARG A 31 -0.04 -1.06 -10.89
N THR A 32 0.88 -2.00 -10.73
CA THR A 32 0.81 -3.13 -9.80
C THR A 32 1.99 -3.10 -8.83
N VAL A 33 2.08 -4.06 -7.91
CA VAL A 33 3.15 -4.10 -6.90
C VAL A 33 4.55 -4.25 -7.53
N GLU A 34 4.63 -4.90 -8.69
CA GLU A 34 5.85 -5.09 -9.48
C GLU A 34 6.43 -3.75 -9.95
N GLY A 35 5.58 -2.72 -10.13
CA GLY A 35 5.99 -1.37 -10.46
C GLY A 35 6.39 -0.51 -9.26
N SER A 36 6.46 -1.08 -8.05
CA SER A 36 6.82 -0.34 -6.82
C SER A 36 8.33 -0.23 -6.59
N THR A 37 9.14 -1.09 -7.20
CA THR A 37 10.60 -1.02 -7.14
C THR A 37 11.15 -0.15 -8.26
N ASP A 38 12.23 0.58 -8.00
CA ASP A 38 12.93 1.29 -9.06
C ASP A 38 13.74 0.34 -9.97
N ASN A 39 14.30 0.87 -11.06
CA ASN A 39 15.12 0.11 -11.99
C ASN A 39 16.46 -0.36 -11.38
N THR A 40 16.82 0.07 -10.17
CA THR A 40 18.01 -0.39 -9.46
C THR A 40 17.74 -1.67 -8.66
N GLY A 41 16.46 -2.06 -8.53
CA GLY A 41 16.02 -3.17 -7.70
C GLY A 41 15.90 -2.81 -6.22
N ALA A 42 15.98 -1.52 -5.88
CA ALA A 42 15.76 -1.07 -4.52
C ALA A 42 14.28 -1.21 -4.15
N LEU A 43 14.02 -1.70 -2.94
CA LEU A 43 12.68 -1.75 -2.37
C LEU A 43 12.16 -0.33 -2.16
N SER A 44 10.87 -0.13 -2.41
CA SER A 44 10.21 1.11 -1.99
C SER A 44 10.27 1.29 -0.47
N GLU A 45 10.05 2.51 0.01
CA GLU A 45 9.95 2.81 1.44
C GLU A 45 8.90 1.92 2.14
N LEU A 46 7.75 1.68 1.49
CA LEU A 46 6.69 0.82 2.01
C LEU A 46 7.12 -0.65 2.05
N GLN A 47 7.75 -1.16 0.99
CA GLN A 47 8.27 -2.53 0.99
C GLN A 47 9.36 -2.73 2.06
N SER A 48 10.25 -1.75 2.21
CA SER A 48 11.30 -1.74 3.22
C SER A 48 10.73 -1.71 4.64
N ALA A 49 9.72 -0.87 4.90
CA ALA A 49 9.04 -0.82 6.18
C ALA A 49 8.27 -2.11 6.47
N PHE A 50 7.56 -2.68 5.49
CA PHE A 50 6.84 -3.94 5.68
C PHE A 50 7.79 -5.09 6.05
N ARG A 51 8.98 -5.13 5.44
CA ARG A 51 10.05 -6.06 5.82
C ARG A 51 10.55 -5.79 7.23
N LYS A 52 10.88 -4.54 7.57
CA LYS A 52 11.41 -4.12 8.88
C LYS A 52 10.48 -4.48 10.03
N HIS A 53 9.17 -4.28 9.86
CA HIS A 53 8.16 -4.46 10.91
C HIS A 53 7.52 -5.84 10.91
N HIS A 54 7.96 -6.77 10.05
CA HIS A 54 7.29 -8.07 9.89
C HIS A 54 5.79 -7.90 9.60
N ALA A 55 5.45 -7.01 8.68
CA ALA A 55 4.09 -6.65 8.29
C ALA A 55 3.49 -7.62 7.25
N LEU A 56 4.14 -8.75 6.99
CA LEU A 56 3.64 -9.85 6.17
C LEU A 56 4.13 -11.20 6.69
N GLN A 57 3.40 -12.26 6.35
CA GLN A 57 3.81 -13.65 6.57
C GLN A 57 3.63 -14.48 5.30
N CYS A 58 2.40 -14.94 5.01
CA CYS A 58 2.12 -15.72 3.79
C CYS A 58 2.28 -14.91 2.49
N GLY A 59 2.38 -13.58 2.59
CA GLY A 59 2.55 -12.69 1.44
C GLY A 59 1.28 -12.37 0.66
N PHE A 60 0.22 -13.18 0.74
CA PHE A 60 -0.92 -13.13 -0.20
C PHE A 60 -1.64 -11.78 -0.29
N CYS A 61 -1.94 -11.12 0.84
CA CYS A 61 -2.61 -9.81 0.85
C CYS A 61 -1.66 -8.63 0.62
N THR A 62 -0.34 -8.86 0.73
CA THR A 62 0.68 -7.80 0.77
C THR A 62 0.67 -6.92 -0.48
N PRO A 63 0.57 -7.46 -1.71
CA PRO A 63 0.49 -6.64 -2.92
C PRO A 63 -0.63 -5.60 -2.87
N GLY A 64 -1.87 -6.04 -2.62
CA GLY A 64 -3.03 -5.15 -2.59
C GLY A 64 -2.95 -4.10 -1.47
N ILE A 65 -2.43 -4.49 -0.31
CA ILE A 65 -2.22 -3.56 0.81
C ILE A 65 -1.19 -2.50 0.43
N LEU A 66 -0.03 -2.88 -0.11
CA LEU A 66 1.01 -1.95 -0.54
C LEU A 66 0.49 -0.94 -1.57
N MET A 67 -0.27 -1.41 -2.57
CA MET A 67 -0.86 -0.52 -3.57
C MET A 67 -1.84 0.49 -2.96
N SER A 68 -2.62 0.07 -1.97
CA SER A 68 -3.55 0.98 -1.27
C SER A 68 -2.83 1.94 -0.35
N CYS A 69 -1.75 1.52 0.31
CA CYS A 69 -0.92 2.36 1.17
C CYS A 69 -0.21 3.44 0.35
N ALA A 70 0.32 3.10 -0.83
CA ALA A 70 0.98 4.05 -1.71
C ALA A 70 0.02 5.17 -2.11
N ASP A 71 -1.18 4.83 -2.56
CA ASP A 71 -2.22 5.81 -2.88
C ASP A 71 -2.67 6.59 -1.63
N PHE A 72 -3.00 5.90 -0.53
CA PHE A 72 -3.42 6.52 0.73
C PHE A 72 -2.44 7.58 1.26
N LEU A 73 -1.14 7.29 1.30
CA LEU A 73 -0.12 8.20 1.81
C LEU A 73 0.17 9.39 0.89
N THR A 74 -0.32 9.40 -0.35
CA THR A 74 -0.31 10.63 -1.18
C THR A 74 -1.42 11.59 -0.78
N ARG A 75 -2.56 11.07 -0.31
CA ARG A 75 -3.71 11.87 0.13
C ARG A 75 -3.65 12.25 1.61
N VAL A 76 -3.11 11.38 2.45
CA VAL A 76 -3.01 11.56 3.90
C VAL A 76 -1.54 11.34 4.31
N PRO A 77 -0.68 12.38 4.20
CA PRO A 77 0.76 12.23 4.37
C PRO A 77 1.19 12.04 5.84
N ASP A 78 0.39 12.48 6.81
CA ASP A 78 0.65 12.34 8.26
C ASP A 78 -0.57 11.69 8.95
N PRO A 79 -0.88 10.41 8.66
CA PRO A 79 -2.06 9.74 9.21
C PRO A 79 -1.82 9.32 10.66
N ASP A 80 -2.87 9.38 11.47
CA ASP A 80 -2.89 8.71 12.77
C ASP A 80 -3.22 7.20 12.63
N GLU A 81 -3.07 6.45 13.73
CA GLU A 81 -3.36 5.01 13.75
C GLU A 81 -4.81 4.69 13.35
N THR A 82 -5.77 5.53 13.73
CA THR A 82 -7.19 5.32 13.42
C THR A 82 -7.42 5.43 11.92
N GLN A 83 -6.84 6.43 11.27
CA GLN A 83 -6.93 6.63 9.82
C GLN A 83 -6.26 5.47 9.06
N VAL A 84 -5.12 4.98 9.55
CA VAL A 84 -4.46 3.80 8.95
C VAL A 84 -5.36 2.56 9.08
N ARG A 85 -5.96 2.32 10.23
CA ARG A 85 -6.88 1.18 10.45
C ARG A 85 -8.14 1.28 9.61
N GLU A 86 -8.68 2.48 9.44
CA GLU A 86 -9.85 2.72 8.58
C GLU A 86 -9.52 2.41 7.12
N MET A 87 -8.35 2.82 6.61
CA MET A 87 -7.89 2.42 5.29
C MET A 87 -7.73 0.90 5.17
N LEU A 88 -7.15 0.25 6.18
CA LEU A 88 -6.97 -1.20 6.22
C LEU A 88 -8.29 -1.98 6.31
N SER A 89 -9.42 -1.35 6.66
CA SER A 89 -10.73 -2.01 6.66
C SER A 89 -11.12 -2.57 5.27
N GLY A 90 -10.53 -2.02 4.21
CA GLY A 90 -10.68 -2.52 2.84
C GLY A 90 -9.89 -3.80 2.53
N HIS A 91 -9.04 -4.27 3.44
CA HIS A 91 -8.10 -5.38 3.26
C HIS A 91 -8.25 -6.47 4.32
N LEU A 92 -8.35 -7.72 3.88
CA LEU A 92 -8.34 -8.87 4.77
C LEU A 92 -6.95 -9.49 4.81
N CYS A 93 -6.32 -9.42 5.98
CA CYS A 93 -5.09 -10.15 6.27
C CYS A 93 -5.39 -11.25 7.29
N ARG A 94 -5.07 -12.51 6.93
CA ARG A 94 -5.32 -13.64 7.84
C ARG A 94 -4.16 -13.94 8.80
N CYS A 95 -2.97 -13.40 8.52
CA CYS A 95 -1.75 -13.86 9.17
C CYS A 95 -1.22 -12.88 10.24
N THR A 96 -1.32 -11.57 10.02
CA THR A 96 -0.55 -10.59 10.82
C THR A 96 -1.32 -10.00 12.01
N GLY A 97 -2.65 -10.09 12.01
CA GLY A 97 -3.47 -9.37 13.00
C GLY A 97 -3.40 -7.84 12.89
N TYR A 98 -2.91 -7.32 11.76
CA TYR A 98 -2.83 -5.89 11.39
C TYR A 98 -1.84 -5.00 12.16
N SER A 99 -1.50 -5.28 13.43
CA SER A 99 -0.66 -4.38 14.24
C SER A 99 0.68 -4.03 13.58
N ASN A 100 1.37 -5.02 12.99
CA ASN A 100 2.64 -4.77 12.30
C ASN A 100 2.48 -4.02 10.98
N ILE A 101 1.33 -4.17 10.31
CA ILE A 101 1.00 -3.42 9.09
C ILE A 101 0.80 -1.95 9.44
N VAL A 102 0.05 -1.67 10.51
CA VAL A 102 -0.15 -0.32 11.05
C VAL A 102 1.20 0.32 11.40
N ALA A 103 2.06 -0.39 12.14
CA ALA A 103 3.39 0.10 12.51
C ALA A 103 4.26 0.44 11.30
N ALA A 104 4.25 -0.40 10.26
CA ALA A 104 5.00 -0.15 9.03
C ALA A 104 4.53 1.12 8.29
N ILE A 105 3.22 1.34 8.20
CA ILE A 105 2.65 2.50 7.50
C ILE A 105 2.97 3.80 8.26
N LEU A 106 2.85 3.79 9.59
CA LEU A 106 3.18 4.94 10.43
C LEU A 106 4.68 5.27 10.40
N ASP A 107 5.56 4.27 10.34
CA ASP A 107 7.02 4.47 10.20
C ASP A 107 7.36 5.18 8.88
N VAL A 108 6.71 4.80 7.78
CA VAL A 108 6.88 5.48 6.49
C VAL A 108 6.43 6.94 6.56
N ALA A 109 5.23 7.20 7.10
CA ALA A 109 4.73 8.57 7.24
C ALA A 109 5.65 9.44 8.09
N ALA A 110 6.13 8.91 9.21
CA ALA A 110 7.08 9.59 10.08
C ALA A 110 8.44 9.85 9.40
N GLY A 111 8.90 8.92 8.55
CA GLY A 111 10.11 9.09 7.73
C GLY A 111 10.00 10.26 6.77
N ARG A 112 8.93 10.30 5.96
CA ARG A 112 8.67 11.39 5.01
C ARG A 112 8.60 12.76 5.67
N LYS A 113 8.07 12.84 6.89
CA LYS A 113 7.99 14.09 7.66
C LYS A 113 9.36 14.63 8.06
N LYS A 114 10.31 13.74 8.40
CA LYS A 114 11.69 14.12 8.71
C LYS A 114 12.41 14.63 7.47
N ASP A 115 12.25 13.94 6.35
CA ASP A 115 12.87 14.33 5.08
C ASP A 115 12.40 15.73 4.62
N VAL A 116 11.13 16.07 4.86
CA VAL A 116 10.59 17.43 4.58
C VAL A 116 11.08 18.47 5.58
N ALA A 117 11.34 18.10 6.84
CA ALA A 117 11.85 19.02 7.86
C ALA A 117 13.35 19.30 7.70
N ASP A 118 14.10 18.35 7.15
CA ASP A 118 15.55 18.42 6.94
C ASP A 118 15.94 19.00 5.56
N ALA A 119 14.97 19.21 4.66
CA ALA A 119 15.13 19.81 3.33
C ALA A 119 14.91 21.33 3.31
#